data_AF-A0A7J5XM93-F1
#
_entry.id   AF-A0A7J5XM93-F1
#
_cell.length_a   1.000
_cell.length_b   1.000
_cell.length_c   1.000
_cell.angle_alpha   90.00
_cell.angle_beta   90.00
_cell.angle_gamma   90.00
#
_symmetry.space_group_name_H-M   'P 1'
#
loop_
_entity.id
_entity.type
_entity.pdbx_description
1 polymer ?
#
loop_
_entity_poly.entity_id
_entity_poly.type
_entity_poly.pdbx_seq_one_letter_code
_entity_poly.pdbx_strand_id
1 'polypeptide(L)'
;KRQLSILSCFQNNQLPKKVARSEDTVEEAVEEAVEETVEEVEEAVEETGENPLETEKRRGLCGAATYRCSFKKEWSTRWPFITMGTTSSFYWCSVCRQENSCAHQGVRDISRHVEGKGHRAKEQPLNSVSSIAQFYVPETSVGGMSVQEAKTRRAEVKVAVAMVQHNVPFAVADHFSPLYKECFRDSPTAQGFKSASTKTTCIINEAVAPHFKKELVMKMRENPFTLVTDGSNDTGLEKMNPLTVRIFDTNKVVH
;
A
#
# COMPACT_ATOMS: atom_id res chain seq x y z
N LYS A 1 27.64 -40.29 6.93
CA LYS A 1 28.13 -40.13 5.54
C LYS A 1 26.93 -40.13 4.58
N ARG A 2 26.28 -38.99 4.33
CA ARG A 2 25.26 -38.87 3.29
C ARG A 2 25.35 -37.49 2.64
N GLN A 3 25.22 -37.49 1.32
CA GLN A 3 25.73 -36.53 0.36
C GLN A 3 24.56 -35.66 -0.12
N LEU A 4 24.64 -34.35 0.12
CA LEU A 4 23.78 -33.37 -0.54
C LEU A 4 24.52 -32.90 -1.80
N SER A 5 24.15 -33.45 -2.96
CA SER A 5 24.52 -32.92 -4.26
C SER A 5 23.40 -31.99 -4.72
N ILE A 6 23.61 -30.68 -4.56
CA ILE A 6 22.80 -29.69 -5.29
C ILE A 6 23.42 -29.60 -6.68
N LEU A 7 22.90 -30.36 -7.63
CA LEU A 7 23.17 -30.11 -9.05
C LEU A 7 22.42 -28.85 -9.45
N SER A 8 23.12 -27.73 -9.61
CA SER A 8 22.57 -26.57 -10.32
C SER A 8 22.69 -26.79 -11.82
N CYS A 9 21.72 -27.48 -12.43
CA CYS A 9 21.52 -27.43 -13.88
C CYS A 9 20.68 -26.19 -14.20
N PHE A 10 21.35 -25.07 -14.48
CA PHE A 10 20.73 -23.93 -15.15
C PHE A 10 20.63 -24.25 -16.65
N GLN A 11 19.44 -24.64 -17.12
CA GLN A 11 19.13 -24.63 -18.55
C GLN A 11 18.73 -23.20 -18.95
N ASN A 12 19.59 -22.55 -19.73
CA ASN A 12 19.32 -21.27 -20.37
C ASN A 12 18.19 -21.43 -21.39
N ASN A 13 16.97 -21.00 -21.05
CA ASN A 13 15.99 -20.61 -22.06
C ASN A 13 16.13 -19.09 -22.27
N GLN A 14 17.00 -18.72 -23.20
CA GLN A 14 17.26 -17.34 -23.56
C GLN A 14 16.19 -16.89 -24.58
N LEU A 15 15.37 -15.91 -24.21
CA LEU A 15 14.57 -15.13 -25.16
C LEU A 15 15.49 -14.15 -25.91
N PRO A 16 15.23 -13.83 -27.20
CA PRO A 16 16.17 -13.08 -28.03
C PRO A 16 16.25 -11.60 -27.62
N LYS A 17 17.49 -11.12 -27.40
CA LYS A 17 17.83 -9.71 -27.19
C LYS A 17 17.99 -9.01 -28.54
N LYS A 18 17.25 -7.91 -28.77
CA LYS A 18 17.67 -6.86 -29.70
C LYS A 18 18.45 -5.79 -28.94
N VAL A 19 19.60 -5.46 -29.52
CA VAL A 19 20.64 -4.56 -29.04
C VAL A 19 20.24 -3.10 -29.29
N ALA A 20 20.42 -2.24 -28.30
CA ALA A 20 20.92 -0.89 -28.48
C ALA A 20 21.72 -0.49 -27.23
N ARG A 21 22.92 0.02 -27.49
CA ARG A 21 24.06 0.25 -26.61
C ARG A 21 24.12 1.74 -26.26
N SER A 22 24.43 2.07 -25.02
CA SER A 22 25.28 3.22 -24.65
C SER A 22 25.70 3.06 -23.19
N GLU A 23 27.01 2.89 -23.01
CA GLU A 23 27.73 3.02 -21.75
C GLU A 23 27.79 4.50 -21.39
N ASP A 24 27.72 4.85 -20.10
CA ASP A 24 28.66 5.78 -19.46
C ASP A 24 28.51 5.73 -17.94
N THR A 25 29.68 5.65 -17.31
CA THR A 25 30.06 5.73 -15.90
C THR A 25 29.66 7.05 -15.23
N VAL A 26 29.51 7.10 -13.89
CA VAL A 26 30.23 8.01 -12.95
C VAL A 26 29.72 7.78 -11.51
N GLU A 27 30.66 7.31 -10.68
CA GLU A 27 31.08 7.72 -9.33
C GLU A 27 30.12 8.15 -8.20
N GLU A 28 30.59 7.72 -7.04
CA GLU A 28 30.20 7.84 -5.64
C GLU A 28 30.54 9.22 -5.05
N ALA A 29 29.64 9.81 -4.25
CA ALA A 29 29.99 10.77 -3.20
C ALA A 29 28.80 10.96 -2.23
N VAL A 30 28.99 10.60 -0.96
CA VAL A 30 28.12 10.92 0.18
C VAL A 30 29.03 11.39 1.31
N GLU A 31 28.83 12.60 1.79
CA GLU A 31 29.27 13.24 3.06
C GLU A 31 28.89 14.74 2.91
N GLU A 32 28.44 15.56 3.86
CA GLU A 32 28.29 15.59 5.32
C GLU A 32 27.30 16.78 5.57
N ALA A 33 26.32 16.70 6.50
CA ALA A 33 26.29 17.34 7.83
C ALA A 33 26.20 18.91 7.79
N VAL A 34 25.44 19.69 8.58
CA VAL A 34 25.18 19.80 10.04
C VAL A 34 24.13 20.91 10.26
N GLU A 35 23.15 20.67 11.15
CA GLU A 35 22.61 21.51 12.28
C GLU A 35 22.25 23.01 12.06
N GLU A 36 20.98 23.38 12.18
CA GLU A 36 20.28 23.98 13.35
C GLU A 36 20.60 25.47 13.61
N THR A 37 19.58 26.33 13.61
CA THR A 37 19.34 27.43 14.57
C THR A 37 18.00 28.12 14.28
N VAL A 38 17.32 28.46 15.37
CA VAL A 38 16.07 29.23 15.48
C VAL A 38 16.44 30.69 15.84
N GLU A 39 15.45 31.60 15.83
CA GLU A 39 15.44 33.02 16.28
C GLU A 39 15.66 34.07 15.16
N GLU A 40 14.95 35.20 15.04
CA GLU A 40 13.77 35.81 15.71
C GLU A 40 13.40 37.11 14.92
N VAL A 41 12.24 37.71 15.22
CA VAL A 41 11.82 39.15 15.06
C VAL A 41 11.71 39.82 13.66
N GLU A 42 10.53 40.33 13.28
CA GLU A 42 10.12 41.75 13.45
C GLU A 42 8.78 42.11 12.80
N GLU A 43 8.11 43.01 13.52
CA GLU A 43 6.83 43.65 13.32
C GLU A 43 6.96 44.82 12.33
N ALA A 44 6.00 44.99 11.43
CA ALA A 44 5.81 46.25 10.71
C ALA A 44 4.31 46.53 10.55
N VAL A 45 3.90 47.62 11.20
CA VAL A 45 2.60 48.27 11.14
C VAL A 45 2.57 49.15 9.87
N GLU A 46 1.51 49.05 9.08
CA GLU A 46 1.07 50.14 8.20
C GLU A 46 -0.44 50.38 8.37
N GLU A 47 -0.76 51.55 8.91
CA GLU A 47 -2.08 52.18 8.82
C GLU A 47 -2.28 52.70 7.39
N THR A 48 -3.45 52.44 6.81
CA THR A 48 -4.16 53.46 6.02
C THR A 48 -5.66 53.28 6.24
N GLY A 49 -6.30 54.36 6.71
CA GLY A 49 -7.74 54.43 6.88
C GLY A 49 -8.45 54.88 5.61
N GLU A 50 -9.74 54.58 5.53
CA GLU A 50 -10.78 55.44 4.95
C GLU A 50 -12.16 54.89 5.35
N ASN A 51 -13.09 55.79 5.66
CA ASN A 51 -14.41 55.57 6.28
C ASN A 51 -15.49 56.09 5.29
N PRO A 52 -16.79 56.13 5.64
CA PRO A 52 -17.85 55.12 5.53
C PRO A 52 -18.84 55.37 4.37
N LEU A 53 -19.57 54.34 3.92
CA LEU A 53 -20.78 54.52 3.12
C LEU A 53 -21.99 53.89 3.83
N GLU A 54 -22.78 54.79 4.43
CA GLU A 54 -24.15 54.55 4.87
C GLU A 54 -25.01 54.00 3.74
N THR A 55 -25.81 52.97 4.02
CA THR A 55 -27.02 52.69 3.23
C THR A 55 -28.21 52.51 4.18
N GLU A 56 -28.91 53.63 4.34
CA GLU A 56 -30.36 53.80 4.37
C GLU A 56 -31.23 52.78 5.14
N LYS A 57 -31.76 53.25 6.27
CA LYS A 57 -32.96 52.72 6.93
C LYS A 57 -34.16 52.72 5.97
N ARG A 58 -34.64 51.55 5.58
CA ARG A 58 -36.02 51.38 5.14
C ARG A 58 -36.92 51.16 6.35
N ARG A 59 -37.79 52.12 6.65
CA ARG A 59 -38.92 51.93 7.57
C ARG A 59 -40.11 51.33 6.81
N GLY A 60 -40.73 50.32 7.40
CA GLY A 60 -42.15 50.00 7.18
C GLY A 60 -42.48 48.52 7.01
N LEU A 61 -42.74 47.83 8.13
CA LEU A 61 -44.01 47.14 8.41
C LEU A 61 -44.01 46.73 9.90
N CYS A 62 -44.88 47.36 10.67
CA CYS A 62 -45.23 46.91 12.01
C CYS A 62 -46.07 45.63 11.89
N GLY A 63 -45.75 44.64 12.73
CA GLY A 63 -46.64 43.49 12.97
C GLY A 63 -46.25 42.18 12.27
N ALA A 64 -45.07 41.64 12.55
CA ALA A 64 -44.90 40.19 12.57
C ALA A 64 -44.69 39.79 14.03
N ALA A 65 -45.53 38.91 14.56
CA ALA A 65 -45.36 38.37 15.91
C ALA A 65 -43.94 37.79 16.04
N THR A 66 -43.15 38.30 16.98
CA THR A 66 -41.79 37.84 17.25
C THR A 66 -41.86 36.54 18.05
N TYR A 67 -42.05 35.42 17.35
CA TYR A 67 -41.92 34.11 17.96
C TYR A 67 -40.45 33.82 18.20
N ARG A 68 -39.98 33.87 19.46
CA ARG A 68 -38.63 33.38 19.80
C ARG A 68 -38.62 31.86 19.73
N CYS A 69 -38.28 31.34 18.56
CA CYS A 69 -38.13 29.91 18.38
C CYS A 69 -36.90 29.40 19.15
N SER A 70 -37.02 28.21 19.71
CA SER A 70 -35.92 27.46 20.33
C SER A 70 -35.56 26.25 19.48
N PHE A 71 -34.30 25.86 19.54
CA PHE A 71 -33.71 24.74 18.85
C PHE A 71 -34.31 23.43 19.34
N LYS A 72 -34.84 22.62 18.42
CA LYS A 72 -35.33 21.27 18.71
C LYS A 72 -34.29 20.25 18.26
N LYS A 73 -33.98 19.28 19.13
CA LYS A 73 -33.02 18.21 18.84
C LYS A 73 -33.39 17.37 17.61
N GLU A 74 -34.68 17.28 17.29
CA GLU A 74 -35.21 16.60 16.09
C GLU A 74 -34.63 17.16 14.79
N TRP A 75 -34.20 18.42 14.76
CA TRP A 75 -33.62 19.04 13.57
C TRP A 75 -32.25 18.45 13.23
N SER A 76 -31.50 17.96 14.23
CA SER A 76 -30.22 17.28 14.02
C SER A 76 -30.38 15.93 13.31
N THR A 77 -31.56 15.32 13.32
CA THR A 77 -31.83 14.11 12.52
C THR A 77 -31.91 14.42 11.03
N ARG A 78 -32.45 15.60 10.68
CA ARG A 78 -32.55 16.06 9.28
C ARG A 78 -31.25 16.69 8.79
N TRP A 79 -30.52 17.37 9.67
CA TRP A 79 -29.23 17.99 9.37
C TRP A 79 -28.18 17.57 10.43
N PRO A 80 -27.46 16.46 10.21
CA PRO A 80 -26.51 15.92 11.19
C PRO A 80 -25.34 16.85 11.54
N PHE A 81 -25.01 17.78 10.63
CA PHE A 81 -23.95 18.78 10.82
C PHE A 81 -24.38 19.98 11.67
N ILE A 82 -25.62 19.97 12.21
CA ILE A 82 -26.16 21.03 13.05
C ILE A 82 -26.35 20.55 14.49
N THR A 83 -25.82 21.33 15.43
CA THR A 83 -25.94 21.08 16.87
C THR A 83 -26.50 22.31 17.60
N MET A 84 -26.99 22.12 18.83
CA MET A 84 -27.43 23.24 19.67
C MET A 84 -26.27 24.21 19.89
N GLY A 85 -26.55 25.51 19.78
CA GLY A 85 -25.58 26.57 20.03
C GLY A 85 -25.46 26.93 21.52
N THR A 86 -24.81 28.05 21.77
CA THR A 86 -24.59 28.66 23.09
C THR A 86 -25.89 28.93 23.83
N THR A 87 -26.93 29.35 23.09
CA THR A 87 -28.26 29.61 23.64
C THR A 87 -29.29 28.77 22.91
N SER A 88 -30.42 28.49 23.56
CA SER A 88 -31.52 27.71 22.98
C SER A 88 -32.08 28.27 21.67
N SER A 89 -31.87 29.54 21.34
CA SER A 89 -32.30 30.17 20.07
C SER A 89 -31.21 30.25 18.99
N PHE A 90 -30.06 29.62 19.22
CA PHE A 90 -28.96 29.54 18.29
C PHE A 90 -28.57 28.09 18.02
N TYR A 91 -27.95 27.87 16.85
CA TYR A 91 -27.44 26.58 16.45
C TYR A 91 -26.05 26.73 15.82
N TRP A 92 -25.23 25.72 16.03
CA TRP A 92 -23.91 25.61 15.44
C TRP A 92 -23.98 24.80 14.14
N CYS A 93 -23.28 25.27 13.11
CA CYS A 93 -23.11 24.53 11.85
C CYS A 93 -21.65 24.11 11.70
N SER A 94 -21.38 22.80 11.66
CA SER A 94 -20.00 22.28 11.53
C SER A 94 -19.37 22.53 10.16
N VAL A 95 -20.18 22.64 9.11
CA VAL A 95 -19.73 22.97 7.73
C VAL A 95 -19.30 24.44 7.64
N CYS A 96 -20.09 25.35 8.19
CA CYS A 96 -19.78 26.78 8.14
C CYS A 96 -18.85 27.27 9.24
N ARG A 97 -18.69 26.45 10.30
CA ARG A 97 -17.99 26.78 11.56
C ARG A 97 -18.45 28.10 12.16
N GLN A 98 -19.76 28.30 12.17
CA GLN A 98 -20.37 29.52 12.69
C GLN A 98 -21.66 29.19 13.43
N GLU A 99 -21.97 30.04 14.41
CA GLU A 99 -23.23 30.01 15.12
C GLU A 99 -24.26 30.90 14.39
N ASN A 100 -25.44 30.35 14.12
CA ASN A 100 -26.53 31.07 13.46
C ASN A 100 -27.76 31.10 14.36
N SER A 101 -28.55 32.16 14.25
CA SER A 101 -29.81 32.27 14.98
C SER A 101 -30.93 31.50 14.28
N CYS A 102 -31.74 30.77 15.05
CA CYS A 102 -33.01 30.21 14.61
C CYS A 102 -34.21 30.93 15.26
N ALA A 103 -33.97 32.08 15.91
CA ALA A 103 -34.96 32.79 16.70
C ALA A 103 -36.13 33.34 15.89
N HIS A 104 -36.02 33.49 14.56
CA HIS A 104 -37.01 34.19 13.74
C HIS A 104 -38.07 33.25 13.15
N GLN A 105 -37.64 32.18 12.48
CA GLN A 105 -38.51 31.19 11.83
C GLN A 105 -38.07 29.74 12.07
N GLY A 106 -37.22 29.49 13.07
CA GLY A 106 -36.82 28.15 13.49
C GLY A 106 -36.22 27.33 12.33
N VAL A 107 -36.93 26.27 11.93
CA VAL A 107 -36.54 25.35 10.85
C VAL A 107 -36.30 26.05 9.51
N ARG A 108 -37.05 27.12 9.21
CA ARG A 108 -36.87 27.84 7.94
C ARG A 108 -35.56 28.63 7.92
N ASP A 109 -35.09 29.12 9.06
CA ASP A 109 -33.79 29.78 9.16
C ASP A 109 -32.64 28.80 8.90
N ILE A 110 -32.80 27.56 9.35
CA ILE A 110 -31.87 26.46 9.08
C ILE A 110 -31.88 26.11 7.59
N SER A 111 -33.06 25.94 7.01
CA SER A 111 -33.20 25.60 5.57
C SER A 111 -32.56 26.68 4.69
N ARG A 112 -32.84 27.95 4.99
CA ARG A 112 -32.23 29.11 4.30
C ARG A 112 -30.72 29.17 4.45
N HIS A 113 -30.17 28.78 5.61
CA HIS A 113 -28.73 28.72 5.82
C HIS A 113 -28.09 27.64 4.95
N VAL A 114 -28.66 26.43 4.95
CA VAL A 114 -28.16 25.28 4.18
C VAL A 114 -28.22 25.55 2.67
N GLU A 115 -29.30 26.15 2.19
CA GLU A 115 -29.48 26.55 0.78
C GLU A 115 -28.65 27.80 0.40
N GLY A 116 -28.08 28.49 1.38
CA GLY A 116 -27.32 29.71 1.18
C GLY A 116 -26.00 29.47 0.44
N LYS A 117 -25.60 30.44 -0.40
CA LYS A 117 -24.36 30.38 -1.19
C LYS A 117 -23.11 30.15 -0.33
N GLY A 118 -23.06 30.75 0.87
CA GLY A 118 -21.92 30.61 1.79
C GLY A 118 -21.78 29.20 2.39
N HIS A 119 -22.89 28.49 2.61
CA HIS A 119 -22.86 27.11 3.07
C HIS A 119 -22.42 26.17 1.95
N ARG A 120 -23.07 26.27 0.78
CA ARG A 120 -22.77 25.42 -0.39
C ARG A 120 -21.32 25.54 -0.86
N ALA A 121 -20.74 26.75 -0.82
CA ALA A 121 -19.33 26.97 -1.17
C ALA A 121 -18.36 26.25 -0.22
N LYS A 122 -18.71 26.14 1.07
CA LYS A 122 -17.91 25.42 2.08
C LYS A 122 -18.18 23.92 2.09
N GLU A 123 -19.37 23.49 1.67
CA GLU A 123 -19.77 22.09 1.58
C GLU A 123 -19.12 21.35 0.39
N GLN A 124 -19.01 22.01 -0.77
CA GLN A 124 -18.41 21.42 -1.97
C GLN A 124 -17.02 20.79 -1.77
N PRO A 125 -16.03 21.48 -1.16
CA PRO A 125 -14.72 20.89 -0.94
C PRO A 125 -14.78 19.70 0.02
N LEU A 126 -15.63 19.72 1.05
CA LEU A 126 -15.77 18.62 2.02
C LEU A 126 -16.28 17.34 1.37
N ASN A 127 -17.20 17.46 0.40
CA ASN A 127 -17.70 16.32 -0.38
C ASN A 127 -16.67 15.78 -1.38
N SER A 128 -15.62 16.55 -1.70
CA SER A 128 -14.56 16.16 -2.64
C SER A 128 -13.34 15.54 -1.97
N VAL A 129 -13.24 15.60 -0.63
CA VAL A 129 -12.12 14.97 0.09
C VAL A 129 -12.32 13.46 0.11
N SER A 130 -11.35 12.72 -0.43
CA SER A 130 -11.31 11.27 -0.33
C SER A 130 -11.31 10.81 1.13
N SER A 131 -12.12 9.81 1.45
CA SER A 131 -12.19 9.25 2.80
C SER A 131 -10.80 8.79 3.28
N ILE A 132 -10.39 9.25 4.47
CA ILE A 132 -9.18 8.79 5.16
C ILE A 132 -9.19 7.28 5.43
N ALA A 133 -10.35 6.61 5.32
CA ALA A 133 -10.46 5.16 5.45
C ALA A 133 -9.53 4.38 4.51
N GLN A 134 -9.10 4.96 3.37
CA GLN A 134 -8.11 4.34 2.48
C GLN A 134 -6.71 4.23 3.09
N PHE A 135 -6.39 4.98 4.13
CA PHE A 135 -5.09 4.92 4.83
C PHE A 135 -5.09 3.96 6.02
N TYR A 136 -6.26 3.44 6.41
CA TYR A 136 -6.34 2.43 7.45
C TYR A 136 -5.99 1.07 6.84
N VAL A 137 -4.74 0.65 7.01
CA VAL A 137 -4.31 -0.72 6.70
C VAL A 137 -4.94 -1.63 7.77
N PRO A 138 -5.88 -2.53 7.41
CA PRO A 138 -6.45 -3.43 8.39
C PRO A 138 -5.34 -4.35 8.95
N GLU A 139 -5.39 -4.60 10.27
CA GLU A 139 -4.44 -5.44 11.04
C GLU A 139 -4.28 -6.87 10.48
N THR A 140 -5.11 -7.27 9.52
CA THR A 140 -5.07 -8.56 8.86
C THR A 140 -4.08 -8.63 7.69
N SER A 141 -3.31 -7.57 7.41
CA SER A 141 -2.31 -7.60 6.34
C SER A 141 -0.89 -7.81 6.88
N VAL A 142 -0.24 -8.88 6.42
CA VAL A 142 1.20 -9.08 6.65
C VAL A 142 1.92 -8.53 5.43
N GLY A 143 2.61 -7.41 5.58
CA GLY A 143 3.37 -6.78 4.49
C GLY A 143 2.50 -6.23 3.36
N GLY A 144 1.34 -5.63 3.69
CA GLY A 144 0.45 -4.99 2.70
C GLY A 144 -0.38 -5.96 1.85
N MET A 145 -0.36 -7.26 2.18
CA MET A 145 -1.06 -8.31 1.45
C MET A 145 -2.10 -8.98 2.36
N SER A 146 -3.24 -9.40 1.80
CA SER A 146 -4.26 -10.09 2.61
C SER A 146 -3.73 -11.43 3.15
N VAL A 147 -4.24 -11.89 4.30
CA VAL A 147 -3.90 -13.20 4.88
C VAL A 147 -4.03 -14.33 3.85
N GLN A 148 -5.06 -14.26 3.02
CA GLN A 148 -5.39 -15.31 2.06
C GLN A 148 -4.41 -15.37 0.89
N GLU A 149 -3.98 -14.22 0.39
CA GLU A 149 -2.95 -14.13 -0.64
C GLU A 149 -1.59 -14.61 -0.12
N ALA A 150 -1.23 -14.28 1.13
CA ALA A 150 -0.01 -14.78 1.76
C ALA A 150 0.00 -16.32 1.85
N LYS A 151 -1.12 -16.94 2.24
CA LYS A 151 -1.28 -18.40 2.25
C LYS A 151 -1.12 -19.01 0.85
N THR A 152 -1.71 -18.38 -0.15
CA THR A 152 -1.66 -18.80 -1.56
C THR A 152 -0.23 -18.74 -2.10
N ARG A 153 0.46 -17.61 -1.89
CA ARG A 153 1.87 -17.45 -2.28
C ARG A 153 2.76 -18.49 -1.61
N ARG A 154 2.54 -18.78 -0.32
CA ARG A 154 3.27 -19.84 0.39
C ARG A 154 3.07 -21.21 -0.25
N ALA A 155 1.84 -21.54 -0.67
CA ALA A 155 1.56 -22.79 -1.37
C ALA A 155 2.31 -22.86 -2.71
N GLU A 156 2.31 -21.79 -3.49
CA GLU A 156 3.04 -21.71 -4.77
C GLU A 156 4.54 -21.94 -4.60
N VAL A 157 5.17 -21.32 -3.60
CA VAL A 157 6.59 -21.52 -3.29
C VAL A 157 6.86 -22.97 -2.90
N LYS A 158 6.01 -23.57 -2.05
CA LYS A 158 6.18 -24.97 -1.64
C LYS A 158 6.09 -25.95 -2.82
N VAL A 159 5.10 -25.76 -3.69
CA VAL A 159 4.95 -26.59 -4.90
C VAL A 159 6.17 -26.43 -5.80
N ALA A 160 6.63 -25.19 -6.03
CA ALA A 160 7.81 -24.92 -6.84
C ALA A 160 9.07 -25.62 -6.30
N VAL A 161 9.30 -25.55 -4.98
CA VAL A 161 10.44 -26.22 -4.33
C VAL A 161 10.32 -27.74 -4.44
N ALA A 162 9.13 -28.31 -4.24
CA ALA A 162 8.89 -29.74 -4.40
C ALA A 162 9.17 -30.23 -5.83
N MET A 163 8.79 -29.45 -6.85
CA MET A 163 9.11 -29.77 -8.24
C MET A 163 10.63 -29.86 -8.47
N VAL A 164 11.40 -28.92 -7.92
CA VAL A 164 12.87 -28.95 -8.02
C VAL A 164 13.45 -30.16 -7.29
N GLN A 165 12.97 -30.46 -6.09
CA GLN A 165 13.44 -31.61 -5.30
C GLN A 165 13.24 -32.95 -6.02
N HIS A 166 12.16 -33.08 -6.79
CA HIS A 166 11.81 -34.29 -7.53
C HIS A 166 12.23 -34.24 -9.01
N ASN A 167 13.02 -33.25 -9.43
CA ASN A 167 13.45 -33.06 -10.82
C ASN A 167 12.27 -33.06 -11.82
N VAL A 168 11.14 -32.47 -11.44
CA VAL A 168 9.95 -32.37 -12.28
C VAL A 168 10.11 -31.20 -13.26
N PRO A 169 9.91 -31.39 -14.58
CA PRO A 169 9.96 -30.31 -15.54
C PRO A 169 8.95 -29.20 -15.23
N PHE A 170 9.36 -27.93 -15.31
CA PHE A 170 8.48 -26.80 -14.98
C PHE A 170 7.27 -26.66 -15.92
N ALA A 171 7.31 -27.24 -17.13
CA ALA A 171 6.15 -27.32 -18.00
C ALA A 171 4.94 -28.02 -17.35
N VAL A 172 5.19 -28.95 -16.41
CA VAL A 172 4.12 -29.64 -15.67
C VAL A 172 3.33 -28.68 -14.77
N ALA A 173 3.93 -27.56 -14.36
CA ALA A 173 3.27 -26.57 -13.51
C ALA A 173 2.02 -25.97 -14.15
N ASP A 174 1.96 -25.92 -15.49
CA ASP A 174 0.82 -25.37 -16.23
C ASP A 174 -0.48 -26.15 -15.97
N HIS A 175 -0.37 -27.42 -15.56
CA HIS A 175 -1.51 -28.28 -15.26
C HIS A 175 -2.00 -28.17 -13.81
N PHE A 176 -1.19 -27.64 -12.88
CA PHE A 176 -1.55 -27.63 -11.46
C PHE A 176 -2.63 -26.61 -11.12
N SER A 177 -2.59 -25.41 -11.71
CA SER A 177 -3.60 -24.38 -11.48
C SER A 177 -5.04 -24.83 -11.80
N PRO A 178 -5.35 -25.44 -12.96
CA PRO A 178 -6.68 -25.99 -13.20
C PRO A 178 -6.99 -27.21 -12.33
N LEU A 179 -6.03 -28.12 -12.13
CA LEU A 179 -6.22 -29.33 -11.32
C LEU A 179 -6.60 -29.02 -9.87
N TYR A 180 -5.88 -28.10 -9.23
CA TYR A 180 -6.17 -27.74 -7.84
C TYR A 180 -7.56 -27.11 -7.67
N LYS A 181 -8.02 -26.35 -8.66
CA LYS A 181 -9.36 -25.75 -8.61
C LYS A 181 -10.47 -26.81 -8.73
N GLU A 182 -10.22 -27.85 -9.50
CA GLU A 182 -11.17 -28.94 -9.70
C GLU A 182 -11.19 -29.90 -8.50
N CYS A 183 -10.01 -30.30 -8.00
CA CYS A 183 -9.88 -31.21 -6.87
C CYS A 183 -10.24 -30.58 -5.52
N PHE A 184 -9.99 -29.28 -5.33
CA PHE A 184 -10.15 -28.59 -4.04
C PHE A 184 -11.05 -27.36 -4.20
N ARG A 185 -12.35 -27.60 -4.38
CA ARG A 185 -13.37 -26.54 -4.55
C ARG A 185 -13.65 -25.76 -3.27
N ASP A 186 -13.44 -26.38 -2.13
CA ASP A 186 -13.65 -25.86 -0.77
C ASP A 186 -12.52 -24.94 -0.31
N SER A 187 -11.29 -25.16 -0.80
CA SER A 187 -10.11 -24.42 -0.34
C SER A 187 -9.94 -23.10 -1.08
N PRO A 188 -10.07 -21.93 -0.40
CA PRO A 188 -9.83 -20.63 -1.04
C PRO A 188 -8.37 -20.47 -1.50
N THR A 189 -7.44 -21.24 -0.92
CA THR A 189 -6.02 -21.22 -1.30
C THR A 189 -5.79 -21.94 -2.63
N ALA A 190 -6.48 -23.07 -2.86
CA ALA A 190 -6.43 -23.78 -4.13
C ALA A 190 -7.12 -22.98 -5.24
N GLN A 191 -8.24 -22.31 -4.93
CA GLN A 191 -8.93 -21.42 -5.86
C GLN A 191 -8.07 -20.20 -6.24
N GLY A 192 -7.30 -19.68 -5.29
CA GLY A 192 -6.34 -18.60 -5.50
C GLY A 192 -5.05 -19.03 -6.22
N PHE A 193 -4.76 -20.32 -6.33
CA PHE A 193 -3.48 -20.81 -6.86
C PHE A 193 -3.33 -20.48 -8.35
N LYS A 194 -2.39 -19.60 -8.66
CA LYS A 194 -2.14 -19.09 -10.02
C LYS A 194 -0.64 -19.15 -10.28
N SER A 195 -0.12 -20.36 -10.45
CA SER A 195 1.29 -20.60 -10.71
C SER A 195 1.44 -21.59 -11.86
N ALA A 196 1.96 -21.08 -12.97
CA ALA A 196 2.28 -21.81 -14.18
C ALA A 196 3.82 -21.80 -14.37
N SER A 197 4.31 -22.47 -15.40
CA SER A 197 5.73 -22.68 -15.69
C SER A 197 6.58 -21.41 -15.57
N THR A 198 6.15 -20.28 -16.16
CA THR A 198 6.86 -18.98 -16.07
C THR A 198 6.96 -18.47 -14.63
N LYS A 199 5.86 -18.53 -13.87
CA LYS A 199 5.83 -18.04 -12.48
C LYS A 199 6.66 -18.94 -11.59
N THR A 200 6.54 -20.26 -11.74
CA THR A 200 7.35 -21.24 -11.03
C THR A 200 8.84 -21.02 -11.29
N THR A 201 9.23 -20.81 -12.55
CA THR A 201 10.61 -20.52 -12.94
C THR A 201 11.11 -19.23 -12.28
N CYS A 202 10.31 -18.16 -12.30
CA CYS A 202 10.65 -16.89 -11.66
C CYS A 202 10.79 -17.03 -10.13
N ILE A 203 9.88 -17.75 -9.48
CA ILE A 203 9.97 -18.03 -8.03
C ILE A 203 11.28 -18.73 -7.69
N ILE A 204 11.66 -19.74 -8.48
CA ILE A 204 12.89 -20.49 -8.23
C ILE A 204 14.13 -19.64 -8.52
N ASN A 205 14.21 -19.01 -9.70
CA ASN A 205 15.42 -18.32 -10.14
C ASN A 205 15.65 -16.98 -9.45
N GLU A 206 14.60 -16.21 -9.18
CA GLU A 206 14.72 -14.84 -8.66
C GLU A 206 14.59 -14.77 -7.13
N ALA A 207 13.84 -15.68 -6.50
CA ALA A 207 13.62 -15.64 -5.06
C ALA A 207 14.38 -16.75 -4.31
N VAL A 208 14.16 -18.00 -4.68
CA VAL A 208 14.65 -19.15 -3.91
C VAL A 208 16.16 -19.38 -4.12
N ALA A 209 16.61 -19.42 -5.37
CA ALA A 209 18.01 -19.69 -5.71
C ALA A 209 18.98 -18.63 -5.15
N PRO A 210 18.70 -17.31 -5.23
CA PRO A 210 19.60 -16.30 -4.68
C PRO A 210 19.67 -16.35 -3.15
N HIS A 211 18.57 -16.68 -2.47
CA HIS A 211 18.56 -16.85 -1.02
C HIS A 211 19.47 -18.00 -0.58
N PHE A 212 19.31 -19.19 -1.17
CA PHE A 212 20.15 -20.33 -0.85
C PHE A 212 21.60 -20.13 -1.27
N LYS A 213 21.85 -19.45 -2.40
CA LYS A 213 23.21 -19.08 -2.82
C LYS A 213 23.87 -18.17 -1.80
N LYS A 214 23.17 -17.15 -1.28
CA LYS A 214 23.68 -16.25 -0.23
C LYS A 214 23.96 -17.02 1.06
N GLU A 215 23.05 -17.87 1.52
CA GLU A 215 23.26 -18.73 2.69
C GLU A 215 24.50 -19.62 2.53
N LEU A 216 24.64 -20.25 1.34
CA LEU A 216 25.79 -21.09 1.02
C LEU A 216 27.10 -20.31 1.07
N VAL A 217 27.15 -19.13 0.43
CA VAL A 217 28.35 -18.28 0.41
C VAL A 217 28.74 -17.83 1.83
N MET A 218 27.78 -17.47 2.68
CA MET A 218 28.07 -17.11 4.07
C MET A 218 28.72 -18.29 4.82
N LYS A 219 28.16 -19.50 4.67
CA LYS A 219 28.74 -20.72 5.27
C LYS A 219 30.14 -21.05 4.74
N MET A 220 30.39 -20.82 3.45
CA MET A 220 31.71 -21.02 2.85
C MET A 220 32.78 -20.05 3.37
N ARG A 221 32.39 -18.88 3.90
CA ARG A 221 33.32 -17.91 4.49
C ARG A 221 33.75 -18.31 5.90
N GLU A 222 32.85 -18.94 6.66
CA GLU A 222 33.07 -19.30 8.06
C GLU A 222 33.67 -20.70 8.23
N ASN A 223 33.32 -21.64 7.33
CA ASN A 223 33.66 -23.05 7.48
C ASN A 223 34.53 -23.58 6.33
N PRO A 224 35.39 -24.58 6.59
CA PRO A 224 36.11 -25.27 5.53
C PRO A 224 35.12 -25.97 4.57
N PHE A 225 35.39 -25.85 3.28
CA PHE A 225 34.58 -26.45 2.22
C PHE A 225 35.47 -27.15 1.18
N THR A 226 34.88 -28.07 0.42
CA THR A 226 35.51 -28.70 -0.74
C THR A 226 34.76 -28.31 -1.99
N LEU A 227 35.49 -27.82 -3.00
CA LEU A 227 34.96 -27.55 -4.33
C LEU A 227 35.35 -28.69 -5.27
N VAL A 228 34.38 -29.25 -5.97
CA VAL A 228 34.57 -30.29 -6.98
C VAL A 228 34.02 -29.78 -8.30
N THR A 229 34.82 -29.87 -9.34
CA THR A 229 34.44 -29.47 -10.70
C THR A 229 34.52 -30.70 -11.58
N ASP A 230 33.46 -31.03 -12.30
CA ASP A 230 33.45 -32.14 -13.25
C ASP A 230 33.13 -31.59 -14.64
N GLY A 231 33.96 -31.90 -15.63
CA GLY A 231 33.75 -31.43 -17.00
C GLY A 231 33.02 -32.49 -17.81
N SER A 232 31.82 -32.18 -18.31
CA SER A 232 31.13 -33.05 -19.27
C SER A 232 31.23 -32.49 -20.69
N ASN A 233 31.33 -33.39 -21.67
CA ASN A 233 31.45 -33.04 -23.09
C ASN A 233 30.36 -33.73 -23.94
N ASP A 234 29.18 -33.94 -23.35
CA ASP A 234 28.19 -34.94 -23.81
C ASP A 234 27.27 -34.49 -24.96
N THR A 235 27.30 -33.23 -25.37
CA THR A 235 26.58 -32.78 -26.55
C THR A 235 27.43 -31.72 -27.23
N GLY A 236 27.98 -32.03 -28.41
CA GLY A 236 28.99 -31.24 -29.13
C GLY A 236 28.64 -29.79 -29.50
N LEU A 237 27.59 -29.20 -28.91
CA LEU A 237 27.27 -27.77 -28.98
C LEU A 237 27.71 -26.98 -27.74
N GLU A 238 27.62 -27.52 -26.52
CA GLU A 238 27.92 -26.76 -25.30
C GLU A 238 28.66 -27.60 -24.24
N LYS A 239 29.84 -27.11 -23.82
CA LYS A 239 30.64 -27.72 -22.75
C LYS A 239 30.10 -27.28 -21.39
N MET A 240 29.71 -28.24 -20.56
CA MET A 240 29.20 -27.99 -19.22
C MET A 240 30.28 -28.30 -18.17
N ASN A 241 30.45 -27.42 -17.19
CA ASN A 241 31.35 -27.63 -16.06
C ASN A 241 30.60 -27.39 -14.74
N PRO A 242 29.77 -28.35 -14.28
CA PRO A 242 29.13 -28.26 -12.97
C PRO A 242 30.15 -28.04 -11.84
N LEU A 243 29.84 -27.05 -10.99
CA LEU A 243 30.56 -26.78 -9.74
C LEU A 243 29.75 -27.36 -8.58
N THR A 244 30.32 -28.30 -7.85
CA THR A 244 29.72 -28.88 -6.64
C THR A 244 30.49 -28.43 -5.42
N VAL A 245 29.81 -27.78 -4.47
CA VAL A 245 30.39 -27.40 -3.17
C VAL A 245 29.93 -28.40 -2.11
N ARG A 246 30.87 -28.95 -1.35
CA ARG A 246 30.61 -29.77 -0.16
C ARG A 246 31.01 -29.00 1.08
N ILE A 247 30.08 -28.81 2.01
CA ILE A 247 30.29 -28.11 3.28
C ILE A 247 29.90 -29.04 4.42
N PHE A 248 30.65 -28.98 5.53
CA PHE A 248 30.28 -29.65 6.77
C PHE A 248 29.47 -28.68 7.65
N ASP A 249 28.20 -29.02 7.88
CA ASP A 249 27.28 -28.25 8.72
C ASP A 249 26.83 -29.14 9.89
N THR A 250 27.18 -28.74 11.12
CA THR A 250 26.82 -29.48 12.34
C THR A 250 25.38 -29.23 12.78
N ASN A 251 24.72 -28.20 12.25
CA ASN A 251 23.47 -27.68 12.79
C ASN A 251 22.24 -28.07 11.95
N LYS A 252 22.42 -28.68 10.76
CA LYS A 252 21.30 -29.15 9.94
C LYS A 252 20.86 -30.56 10.34
N VAL A 253 19.75 -30.64 11.09
CA VAL A 253 18.94 -31.87 11.19
C VAL A 253 18.13 -31.97 9.90
N VAL A 254 18.47 -32.93 9.05
CA VAL A 254 17.71 -33.25 7.83
C VAL A 254 16.58 -34.18 8.24
N HIS A 255 15.34 -33.68 8.19
CA HIS A 255 14.13 -34.52 8.26
C HIS A 255 13.85 -35.19 6.92
#